data_AF-A0A543KPU5-F1
#
_entry.id   AF-A0A543KPU5-F1
#
_cell.length_a   1.000
_cell.length_b   1.000
_cell.length_c   1.000
_cell.angle_alpha   90.00
_cell.angle_beta   90.00
_cell.angle_gamma   90.00
#
_symmetry.space_group_name_H-M   'P 1'
#
loop_
_entity.id
_entity.type
_entity.pdbx_description
1 polymer ?
#
loop_
_entity_poly.entity_id
_entity_poly.type
_entity_poly.pdbx_seq_one_letter_code
_entity_poly.pdbx_strand_id
1 'polypeptide(L)'
;MTTALPAPAWLAPTGRAVPWHALVAVAPVLVASAALGAAVDRTALVASDIAAAGLASAVVSGLADPAADLLDALPTRRSARRLHRLALLVPAGLTIWLAFLATALVGAGPGPGWPVGPFLALTFTGCAVAAVSPARYAVAAGAAAPLVWIVLGRAAAGLDTRGDQLLAAYQHHPWIVTLAALAALLGTGLRR
;
A
#
# COMPACT_ATOMS: atom_id res chain seq x y z
N MET A 1 24.46 22.17 21.17
CA MET A 1 23.58 23.02 20.35
C MET A 1 23.21 22.25 19.09
N THR A 2 22.02 21.68 19.03
CA THR A 2 21.51 20.97 17.85
C THR A 2 20.85 21.99 16.94
N THR A 3 21.46 22.28 15.80
CA THR A 3 20.86 23.11 14.75
C THR A 3 19.70 22.34 14.12
N ALA A 4 18.47 22.74 14.43
CA ALA A 4 17.30 22.19 13.75
C ALA A 4 17.34 22.63 12.28
N LEU A 5 17.41 21.67 11.36
CA LEU A 5 17.29 21.96 9.93
C LEU A 5 15.88 22.50 9.64
N PRO A 6 15.74 23.61 8.89
CA PRO A 6 14.43 24.15 8.55
C PRO A 6 13.65 23.12 7.72
N ALA A 7 12.38 22.91 8.10
CA ALA A 7 11.50 22.01 7.35
C ALA A 7 11.28 22.56 5.93
N PRO A 8 11.25 21.69 4.90
CA PRO A 8 10.96 22.11 3.54
C PRO A 8 9.62 22.84 3.42
N ALA A 9 9.58 23.94 2.65
CA ALA A 9 8.37 24.76 2.51
C ALA A 9 7.15 24.02 1.91
N TRP A 10 7.39 22.91 1.20
CA TRP A 10 6.32 22.08 0.62
C TRP A 10 5.63 21.17 1.66
N LEU A 11 6.23 20.97 2.83
CA LEU A 11 5.84 19.90 3.75
C LEU A 11 4.49 20.19 4.42
N ALA A 12 4.30 21.40 4.95
CA ALA A 12 3.04 21.81 5.57
C ALA A 12 1.82 21.80 4.62
N PRO A 13 1.86 22.40 3.41
CA PRO A 13 0.72 22.38 2.51
C PRO A 13 0.44 20.96 1.98
N THR A 14 1.47 20.18 1.66
CA THR A 14 1.28 18.80 1.19
C THR A 14 0.71 17.93 2.31
N GLY A 15 1.21 18.07 3.53
CA GLY A 15 0.72 17.34 4.69
C GLY A 15 -0.77 17.59 4.97
N ARG A 16 -1.25 18.83 4.83
CA ARG A 16 -2.69 19.15 4.99
C ARG A 16 -3.54 18.59 3.86
N ALA A 17 -2.98 18.43 2.66
CA ALA A 17 -3.68 17.92 1.48
C ALA A 17 -3.74 16.39 1.42
N VAL A 18 -3.03 15.68 2.31
CA VAL A 18 -3.08 14.22 2.42
C VAL A 18 -4.28 13.80 3.28
N PRO A 19 -5.15 12.91 2.79
CA PRO A 19 -6.27 12.36 3.56
C PRO A 19 -5.79 11.36 4.61
N TRP A 20 -5.20 11.85 5.71
CA TRP A 20 -4.64 11.01 6.79
C TRP A 20 -5.64 10.06 7.44
N HIS A 21 -6.94 10.34 7.36
CA HIS A 21 -7.99 9.52 7.95
C HIS A 21 -7.93 8.05 7.50
N ALA A 22 -7.53 7.78 6.25
CA ALA A 22 -7.39 6.41 5.76
C ALA A 22 -6.27 5.65 6.49
N LEU A 23 -5.12 6.31 6.72
CA LEU A 23 -4.01 5.71 7.49
C LEU A 23 -4.36 5.57 8.97
N VAL A 24 -5.00 6.57 9.56
CA VAL A 24 -5.42 6.57 10.97
C VAL A 24 -6.48 5.49 11.24
N ALA A 25 -7.38 5.23 10.28
CA ALA A 25 -8.38 4.17 10.42
C ALA A 25 -7.78 2.77 10.33
N VAL A 26 -6.79 2.57 9.44
CA VAL A 26 -6.18 1.26 9.22
C VAL A 26 -5.17 0.91 10.32
N ALA A 27 -4.36 1.86 10.79
CA ALA A 27 -3.31 1.63 11.78
C ALA A 27 -3.76 0.85 13.05
N PRO A 28 -4.87 1.20 13.74
CA PRO A 28 -5.28 0.50 14.95
C PRO A 28 -5.79 -0.92 14.65
N VAL A 29 -6.50 -1.11 13.53
CA VAL A 29 -6.93 -2.45 13.07
C VAL A 29 -5.71 -3.33 12.84
N LEU A 30 -4.66 -2.74 12.26
CA LEU A 30 -3.41 -3.40 11.93
C LEU A 30 -2.65 -3.87 13.19
N VAL A 31 -2.54 -2.99 14.19
CA VAL A 31 -1.90 -3.30 15.48
C VAL A 31 -2.75 -4.30 16.29
N ALA A 32 -4.07 -4.13 16.34
CA ALA A 32 -4.97 -5.05 17.03
C ALA A 32 -4.94 -6.45 16.42
N SER A 33 -4.91 -6.54 15.09
CA SER A 33 -4.78 -7.79 14.33
C SER A 33 -3.49 -8.53 14.66
N ALA A 34 -2.37 -7.81 14.74
CA ALA A 34 -1.08 -8.38 15.12
C ALA A 34 -1.09 -8.89 16.56
N ALA A 35 -1.61 -8.09 17.49
CA ALA A 35 -1.71 -8.47 18.91
C ALA A 35 -2.60 -9.70 19.13
N LEU A 36 -3.74 -9.77 18.44
CA LEU A 36 -4.62 -10.96 18.45
C LEU A 36 -3.96 -12.16 17.80
N GLY A 37 -3.20 -11.94 16.72
CA GLY A 37 -2.45 -12.99 16.04
C GLY A 37 -1.37 -13.63 16.91
N ALA A 38 -0.63 -12.82 17.67
CA ALA A 38 0.35 -13.31 18.64
C ALA A 38 -0.27 -14.15 19.76
N ALA A 39 -1.57 -13.98 20.03
CA ALA A 39 -2.31 -14.75 21.04
C ALA A 39 -2.95 -16.04 20.49
N VAL A 40 -3.15 -16.17 19.17
CA VAL A 40 -3.91 -17.26 18.55
C VAL A 40 -3.18 -17.76 17.29
N ASP A 41 -2.38 -18.82 17.45
CA ASP A 41 -1.39 -19.40 16.52
C ASP A 41 -1.79 -19.64 15.03
N ARG A 42 -3.05 -19.47 14.61
CA ARG A 42 -3.48 -19.72 13.21
C ARG A 42 -4.40 -18.67 12.57
N THR A 43 -5.08 -17.83 13.34
CA THR A 43 -5.90 -16.72 12.79
C THR A 43 -5.08 -15.48 12.45
N ALA A 44 -3.84 -15.39 12.95
CA ALA A 44 -2.90 -14.29 12.75
C ALA A 44 -2.60 -13.96 11.28
N LEU A 45 -2.45 -15.00 10.45
CA LEU A 45 -2.05 -14.86 9.04
C LEU A 45 -3.13 -14.22 8.16
N VAL A 46 -4.41 -14.38 8.51
CA VAL A 46 -5.53 -13.73 7.81
C VAL A 46 -5.56 -12.24 8.10
N ALA A 47 -5.38 -11.91 9.38
CA ALA A 47 -5.44 -10.55 9.86
C ALA A 47 -4.24 -9.72 9.33
N SER A 48 -3.07 -10.35 9.14
CA SER A 48 -1.87 -9.72 8.56
C SER A 48 -1.99 -9.39 7.06
N ASP A 49 -2.66 -10.25 6.27
CA ASP A 49 -2.86 -9.99 4.84
C ASP A 49 -3.81 -8.78 4.66
N ILE A 50 -4.94 -8.79 5.37
CA ILE A 50 -5.95 -7.71 5.34
C ILE A 50 -5.35 -6.39 5.80
N ALA A 51 -4.53 -6.43 6.85
CA ALA A 51 -3.70 -5.34 7.33
C ALA A 51 -2.80 -4.75 6.23
N ALA A 52 -2.01 -5.60 5.57
CA ALA A 52 -1.10 -5.18 4.50
C ALA A 52 -1.87 -4.53 3.33
N ALA A 53 -3.01 -5.09 2.93
CA ALA A 53 -3.86 -4.50 1.90
C ALA A 53 -4.53 -3.20 2.35
N GLY A 54 -4.96 -3.09 3.61
CA GLY A 54 -5.49 -1.85 4.17
C GLY A 54 -4.44 -0.73 4.14
N LEU A 55 -3.19 -1.06 4.48
CA LEU A 55 -2.09 -0.10 4.48
C LEU A 55 -1.71 0.31 3.05
N ALA A 56 -1.63 -0.66 2.14
CA ALA A 56 -1.46 -0.42 0.71
C ALA A 56 -2.56 0.50 0.16
N SER A 57 -3.81 0.22 0.50
CA SER A 57 -4.99 1.00 0.11
C SER A 57 -4.96 2.43 0.66
N ALA A 58 -4.53 2.61 1.91
CA ALA A 58 -4.37 3.92 2.52
C ALA A 58 -3.24 4.74 1.87
N VAL A 59 -2.13 4.10 1.51
CA VAL A 59 -1.04 4.74 0.75
C VAL A 59 -1.51 5.16 -0.64
N VAL A 60 -2.21 4.28 -1.37
CA VAL A 60 -2.79 4.60 -2.69
C VAL A 60 -3.79 5.74 -2.61
N SER A 61 -4.62 5.78 -1.56
CA SER A 61 -5.58 6.85 -1.32
C SER A 61 -4.90 8.18 -1.00
N GLY A 62 -3.78 8.16 -0.29
CA GLY A 62 -3.00 9.37 -0.01
C GLY A 62 -2.38 10.00 -1.27
N LEU A 63 -2.15 9.19 -2.32
CA LEU A 63 -1.59 9.66 -3.60
C LEU A 63 -2.62 10.37 -4.48
N ALA A 64 -3.90 10.30 -4.13
CA ALA A 64 -4.95 11.07 -4.78
C ALA A 64 -4.65 12.58 -4.66
N ASP A 65 -4.55 13.28 -5.80
CA ASP A 65 -4.43 14.74 -5.83
C ASP A 65 -5.77 15.35 -6.27
N PRO A 66 -6.72 15.59 -5.34
CA PRO A 66 -8.04 16.13 -5.70
C PRO A 66 -7.95 17.53 -6.29
N ALA A 67 -6.84 18.24 -6.05
CA ALA A 67 -6.57 19.56 -6.63
C ALA A 67 -5.86 19.48 -8.00
N ALA A 68 -5.62 18.28 -8.55
CA ALA A 68 -4.88 18.14 -9.80
C ALA A 68 -5.51 18.90 -10.97
N ASP A 69 -6.85 18.93 -11.03
CA ASP A 69 -7.60 19.61 -12.09
C ASP A 69 -7.60 21.14 -11.89
N LEU A 70 -7.63 21.60 -10.63
CA LEU A 70 -7.57 23.03 -10.29
C LEU A 70 -6.17 23.63 -10.47
N LEU A 71 -5.13 22.83 -10.25
CA LEU A 71 -3.73 23.24 -10.33
C LEU A 71 -3.12 22.98 -11.70
N ASP A 72 -3.91 22.56 -12.69
CA ASP A 72 -3.40 22.27 -14.03
C ASP A 72 -3.00 23.54 -14.80
N ALA A 73 -3.60 24.68 -14.45
CA ALA A 73 -3.25 25.98 -14.97
C ALA A 73 -1.94 26.56 -14.37
N LEU A 74 -1.40 25.95 -13.30
CA LEU A 74 -0.18 26.41 -12.66
C LEU A 74 1.06 25.71 -13.24
N PRO A 75 2.21 26.40 -13.30
CA PRO A 75 3.46 25.85 -13.85
C PRO A 75 4.09 24.74 -12.99
N THR A 76 3.42 24.29 -11.92
CA THR A 76 3.94 23.21 -11.08
C THR A 76 3.70 21.87 -11.75
N ARG A 77 4.80 21.16 -12.04
CA ARG A 77 4.75 19.82 -12.63
C ARG A 77 3.95 18.87 -11.72
N ARG A 78 2.93 18.21 -12.28
CA ARG A 78 2.15 17.15 -11.61
C ARG A 78 3.03 16.08 -10.96
N SER A 79 4.16 15.76 -11.57
CA SER A 79 5.15 14.80 -11.05
C SER A 79 5.79 15.24 -9.73
N ALA A 80 6.11 16.53 -9.56
CA ALA A 80 6.70 17.05 -8.33
C ALA A 80 5.70 16.96 -7.15
N ARG A 81 4.42 17.29 -7.38
CA ARG A 81 3.37 17.17 -6.35
C ARG A 81 3.16 15.72 -5.91
N ARG A 82 3.19 14.78 -6.85
CA ARG A 82 3.14 13.33 -6.53
C ARG A 82 4.35 12.88 -5.73
N LEU A 83 5.54 13.35 -6.08
CA LEU A 83 6.78 13.00 -5.36
C LEU A 83 6.75 13.50 -3.92
N HIS A 84 6.26 14.72 -3.67
CA HIS A 84 6.09 15.26 -2.32
C HIS A 84 5.10 14.45 -1.48
N ARG A 85 3.97 14.02 -2.07
CA ARG A 85 3.00 13.15 -1.39
C ARG A 85 3.61 11.78 -1.07
N LEU A 86 4.36 11.18 -2.01
CA LEU A 86 5.11 9.94 -1.78
C LEU A 86 6.12 10.11 -0.63
N ALA A 87 6.86 11.22 -0.59
CA ALA A 87 7.84 11.49 0.45
C ALA A 87 7.23 11.60 1.86
N LEU A 88 5.92 11.86 1.98
CA LEU A 88 5.20 11.83 3.26
C LEU A 88 4.57 10.46 3.56
N LEU A 89 3.95 9.85 2.55
CA LEU A 89 3.19 8.60 2.72
C LEU A 89 4.08 7.38 2.88
N VAL A 90 5.21 7.33 2.18
CA VAL A 90 6.18 6.23 2.29
C VAL A 90 6.72 6.10 3.72
N PRO A 91 7.26 7.15 4.37
CA PRO A 91 7.74 7.02 5.74
C PRO A 91 6.61 6.78 6.75
N ALA A 92 5.42 7.36 6.54
CA ALA A 92 4.26 7.09 7.42
C ALA A 92 3.80 5.63 7.33
N GLY A 93 3.63 5.12 6.10
CA GLY A 93 3.29 3.72 5.86
C GLY A 93 4.37 2.77 6.36
N LEU A 94 5.64 3.10 6.14
CA LEU A 94 6.77 2.31 6.64
C LEU A 94 6.79 2.27 8.17
N THR A 95 6.50 3.38 8.85
CA THR A 95 6.43 3.42 10.32
C THR A 95 5.33 2.50 10.85
N ILE A 96 4.14 2.56 10.26
CA ILE A 96 3.00 1.67 10.63
C ILE A 96 3.37 0.21 10.36
N TRP A 97 4.01 -0.06 9.23
CA TRP A 97 4.48 -1.39 8.88
C TRP A 97 5.53 -1.92 9.86
N LEU A 98 6.52 -1.11 10.25
CA LEU A 98 7.54 -1.51 11.23
C LEU A 98 6.93 -1.77 12.62
N ALA A 99 5.95 -0.97 13.04
CA ALA A 99 5.20 -1.21 14.27
C ALA A 99 4.43 -2.54 14.23
N PHE A 100 3.87 -2.87 13.06
CA PHE A 100 3.27 -4.18 12.83
C PHE A 100 4.28 -5.32 12.88
N LEU A 101 5.47 -5.16 12.26
CA LEU A 101 6.51 -6.20 12.33
C LEU A 101 6.97 -6.46 13.74
N ALA A 102 7.18 -5.39 14.52
CA ALA A 102 7.58 -5.50 15.92
C ALA A 102 6.56 -6.29 16.77
N THR A 103 5.28 -6.29 16.38
CA THR A 103 4.21 -7.00 17.08
C THR A 103 3.93 -8.40 16.51
N ALA A 104 4.16 -8.62 15.21
CA ALA A 104 3.86 -9.88 14.52
C ALA A 104 5.00 -10.91 14.54
N LEU A 105 6.26 -10.51 14.80
CA LEU A 105 7.44 -11.39 14.82
C LEU A 105 7.46 -12.44 15.95
N VAL A 106 6.43 -12.52 16.78
CA VAL A 106 6.37 -13.43 17.93
C VAL A 106 5.96 -14.87 17.57
N GLY A 107 5.45 -15.17 16.35
CA GLY A 107 4.94 -16.53 16.09
C GLY A 107 4.83 -17.07 14.65
N ALA A 108 5.12 -16.32 13.58
CA ALA A 108 4.88 -16.82 12.22
C ALA A 108 6.17 -17.31 11.50
N GLY A 109 6.18 -18.58 11.07
CA GLY A 109 7.23 -19.13 10.21
C GLY A 109 7.20 -18.48 8.81
N PRO A 110 8.30 -17.86 8.33
CA PRO A 110 8.24 -17.01 7.15
C PRO A 110 8.38 -17.81 5.85
N GLY A 111 7.47 -17.55 4.90
CA GLY A 111 7.70 -17.85 3.48
C GLY A 111 8.70 -16.89 2.83
N PRO A 112 9.09 -17.12 1.57
CA PRO A 112 10.08 -16.30 0.87
C PRO A 112 9.64 -14.83 0.75
N GLY A 113 10.46 -13.92 1.28
CA GLY A 113 10.20 -12.48 1.27
C GLY A 113 9.17 -12.01 2.30
N TRP A 114 8.68 -12.88 3.19
CA TRP A 114 7.80 -12.47 4.27
C TRP A 114 8.55 -11.55 5.25
N PRO A 115 7.92 -10.48 5.73
CA PRO A 115 6.58 -9.96 5.37
C PRO A 115 6.62 -8.86 4.29
N VAL A 116 7.80 -8.36 3.94
CA VAL A 116 8.00 -7.16 3.09
C VAL A 116 7.53 -7.37 1.65
N GLY A 117 7.81 -8.53 1.07
CA GLY A 117 7.50 -8.85 -0.31
C GLY A 117 6.00 -8.74 -0.63
N PRO A 118 5.12 -9.46 0.08
CA PRO A 118 3.68 -9.39 -0.13
C PRO A 118 3.10 -7.97 0.01
N PHE A 119 3.60 -7.20 0.98
CA PHE A 119 3.18 -5.81 1.17
C PHE A 119 3.53 -4.92 -0.03
N LEU A 120 4.76 -5.03 -0.53
CA LEU A 120 5.18 -4.28 -1.72
C LEU A 120 4.39 -4.72 -2.95
N ALA A 121 4.19 -6.03 -3.14
CA ALA A 121 3.42 -6.57 -4.25
C ALA A 121 1.99 -5.98 -4.29
N LEU A 122 1.29 -5.99 -3.15
CA LEU A 122 -0.05 -5.45 -3.03
C LEU A 122 -0.08 -3.92 -3.21
N THR A 123 0.87 -3.20 -2.63
CA THR A 123 0.96 -1.73 -2.76
C THR A 123 1.20 -1.30 -4.20
N PHE A 124 2.18 -1.90 -4.88
CA PHE A 124 2.46 -1.58 -6.28
C PHE A 124 1.31 -1.99 -7.20
N THR A 125 0.62 -3.09 -6.91
CA THR A 125 -0.58 -3.49 -7.65
C THR A 125 -1.69 -2.45 -7.51
N GLY A 126 -2.00 -2.01 -6.29
CA GLY A 126 -2.98 -0.96 -6.05
C GLY A 126 -2.64 0.34 -6.78
N CYS A 127 -1.35 0.73 -6.76
CA CYS A 127 -0.85 1.87 -7.52
C CYS A 127 -1.02 1.69 -9.04
N ALA A 128 -0.69 0.50 -9.57
CA ALA A 128 -0.83 0.20 -11.00
C ALA A 128 -2.30 0.24 -11.44
N VAL A 129 -3.20 -0.35 -10.66
CA VAL A 129 -4.65 -0.30 -10.90
C VAL A 129 -5.16 1.13 -10.86
N ALA A 130 -4.74 1.93 -9.88
CA ALA A 130 -5.09 3.34 -9.81
C ALA A 130 -4.61 4.12 -11.06
N ALA A 131 -3.41 3.80 -11.57
CA ALA A 131 -2.82 4.49 -12.72
C ALA A 131 -3.55 4.22 -14.05
N VAL A 132 -4.06 2.99 -14.23
CA VAL A 132 -4.84 2.60 -15.43
C VAL A 132 -6.33 2.93 -15.33
N SER A 133 -6.84 3.20 -14.14
CA SER A 133 -8.25 3.47 -13.90
C SER A 133 -8.64 4.90 -14.31
N PRO A 134 -9.92 5.13 -14.72
CA PRO A 134 -10.44 6.48 -14.92
C PRO A 134 -10.25 7.34 -13.66
N ALA A 135 -9.88 8.62 -13.84
CA ALA A 135 -9.54 9.52 -12.72
C ALA A 135 -10.60 9.54 -11.61
N ARG A 136 -11.89 9.50 -11.98
CA ARG A 136 -13.03 9.46 -11.06
C ARG A 136 -13.07 8.25 -10.13
N TYR A 137 -12.42 7.14 -10.49
CA TYR A 137 -12.42 5.88 -9.72
C TYR A 137 -11.03 5.40 -9.34
N ALA A 138 -9.97 6.09 -9.76
CA ALA A 138 -8.59 5.64 -9.59
C ALA A 138 -8.25 5.26 -8.14
N VAL A 139 -8.71 6.08 -7.19
CA VAL A 139 -8.50 5.85 -5.76
C VAL A 139 -9.26 4.62 -5.28
N ALA A 140 -10.57 4.55 -5.54
CA ALA A 140 -11.40 3.43 -5.11
C ALA A 140 -10.94 2.11 -5.73
N ALA A 141 -10.60 2.10 -7.02
CA ALA A 141 -10.13 0.91 -7.72
C ALA A 141 -8.76 0.44 -7.21
N GLY A 142 -7.81 1.37 -7.03
CA GLY A 142 -6.49 1.03 -6.49
C GLY A 142 -6.52 0.61 -5.01
N ALA A 143 -7.44 1.19 -4.23
CA ALA A 143 -7.70 0.83 -2.85
C ALA A 143 -8.36 -0.55 -2.72
N ALA A 144 -9.30 -0.88 -3.61
CA ALA A 144 -10.03 -2.14 -3.60
C ALA A 144 -9.21 -3.30 -4.16
N ALA A 145 -8.34 -3.06 -5.14
CA ALA A 145 -7.61 -4.14 -5.83
C ALA A 145 -6.81 -5.06 -4.89
N PRO A 146 -6.01 -4.55 -3.93
CA PRO A 146 -5.32 -5.40 -2.95
C PRO A 146 -6.28 -6.24 -2.10
N LEU A 147 -7.40 -5.66 -1.68
CA LEU A 147 -8.40 -6.35 -0.86
C LEU A 147 -9.12 -7.44 -1.65
N VAL A 148 -9.54 -7.13 -2.87
CA VAL A 148 -10.17 -8.09 -3.78
C VAL A 148 -9.21 -9.24 -4.09
N TRP A 149 -7.93 -8.96 -4.34
CA TRP A 149 -6.95 -10.01 -4.60
C TRP A 149 -6.81 -10.94 -3.40
N ILE A 150 -6.68 -10.42 -2.17
CA ILE A 150 -6.63 -11.26 -0.97
C ILE A 150 -7.91 -12.10 -0.84
N VAL A 151 -9.09 -11.50 -1.00
CA VAL A 151 -10.36 -12.23 -0.90
C VAL A 151 -10.42 -13.37 -1.93
N LEU A 152 -9.98 -13.13 -3.17
CA LEU A 152 -9.93 -14.15 -4.22
C LEU A 152 -8.89 -15.23 -3.92
N GLY A 153 -7.69 -14.86 -3.46
CA GLY A 153 -6.66 -15.81 -3.02
C GLY A 153 -7.15 -16.71 -1.90
N ARG A 154 -7.90 -16.14 -0.95
CA ARG A 154 -8.51 -16.92 0.14
C ARG A 154 -9.65 -17.80 -0.32
N ALA A 155 -10.52 -17.30 -1.19
CA ALA A 155 -11.62 -18.09 -1.74
C ALA A 155 -11.12 -19.27 -2.60
N ALA A 156 -9.92 -19.14 -3.18
CA ALA A 156 -9.28 -20.18 -3.98
C ALA A 156 -8.44 -21.17 -3.17
N ALA A 157 -8.11 -20.85 -1.91
CA ALA A 157 -7.37 -21.74 -1.03
C ALA A 157 -8.20 -23.01 -0.76
N GLY A 158 -7.87 -24.10 -1.47
CA GLY A 158 -8.62 -25.36 -1.47
C GLY A 158 -9.12 -25.83 -2.85
N LEU A 159 -8.92 -25.04 -3.91
CA LEU A 159 -9.16 -25.45 -5.30
C LEU A 159 -7.88 -26.08 -5.92
N ASP A 160 -8.03 -27.04 -6.83
CA ASP A 160 -6.90 -27.80 -7.39
C ASP A 160 -5.89 -26.95 -8.21
N THR A 161 -4.63 -27.05 -7.75
CA THR A 161 -3.29 -26.91 -8.35
C THR A 161 -2.86 -25.74 -9.26
N ARG A 162 -3.72 -25.00 -9.97
CA ARG A 162 -3.25 -23.86 -10.82
C ARG A 162 -3.88 -22.51 -10.51
N GLY A 163 -5.17 -22.47 -10.17
CA GLY A 163 -5.86 -21.22 -9.81
C GLY A 163 -5.31 -20.61 -8.51
N ASP A 164 -4.99 -21.47 -7.55
CA ASP A 164 -4.42 -21.09 -6.26
C ASP A 164 -3.06 -20.40 -6.43
N GLN A 165 -2.18 -20.91 -7.30
CA GLN A 165 -0.86 -20.31 -7.54
C GLN A 165 -0.92 -18.89 -8.11
N LEU A 166 -1.90 -18.60 -8.98
CA LEU A 166 -2.08 -17.26 -9.54
C LEU A 166 -2.71 -16.30 -8.53
N LEU A 167 -3.72 -16.75 -7.80
CA LEU A 167 -4.45 -15.92 -6.84
C LEU A 167 -3.65 -15.69 -5.54
N ALA A 168 -2.74 -16.60 -5.18
CA ALA A 168 -1.77 -16.43 -4.10
C ALA A 168 -0.38 -16.01 -4.60
N ALA A 169 -0.23 -15.57 -5.86
CA ALA A 169 1.07 -15.21 -6.43
C ALA A 169 1.78 -14.09 -5.64
N TYR A 170 1.04 -13.19 -5.00
CA TYR A 170 1.61 -12.16 -4.13
C TYR A 170 2.28 -12.73 -2.87
N GLN A 171 1.92 -13.95 -2.45
CA GLN A 171 2.54 -14.66 -1.32
C GLN A 171 3.70 -15.54 -1.77
N HIS A 172 3.57 -16.25 -2.90
CA HIS A 172 4.59 -17.19 -3.38
C HIS A 172 5.72 -16.51 -4.18
N HIS A 173 5.38 -15.49 -4.97
CA HIS A 173 6.31 -14.78 -5.86
C HIS A 173 6.18 -13.25 -5.72
N PRO A 174 6.27 -12.70 -4.50
CA PRO A 174 6.01 -11.29 -4.23
C PRO A 174 6.86 -10.33 -5.07
N TRP A 175 8.12 -10.68 -5.32
CA TRP A 175 9.05 -9.84 -6.08
C TRP A 175 8.70 -9.78 -7.56
N ILE A 176 8.22 -10.90 -8.14
CA ILE A 176 7.77 -10.93 -9.53
C ILE A 176 6.53 -10.05 -9.69
N VAL A 177 5.56 -10.17 -8.77
CA VAL A 177 4.35 -9.33 -8.77
C VAL A 177 4.71 -7.86 -8.60
N THR A 178 5.64 -7.54 -7.69
CA THR A 178 6.14 -6.18 -7.48
C THR A 178 6.76 -5.61 -8.76
N LEU A 179 7.66 -6.35 -9.41
CA LEU A 179 8.32 -5.92 -10.64
C LEU A 179 7.32 -5.75 -11.79
N ALA A 180 6.35 -6.66 -11.94
CA ALA A 180 5.31 -6.57 -12.95
C ALA A 180 4.41 -5.34 -12.75
N ALA A 181 3.97 -5.10 -11.50
CA ALA A 181 3.16 -3.95 -11.15
C ALA A 181 3.94 -2.63 -11.33
N LEU A 182 5.23 -2.60 -10.98
CA LEU A 182 6.10 -1.45 -11.22
C LEU A 182 6.30 -1.19 -12.73
N ALA A 183 6.52 -2.22 -13.53
CA ALA A 183 6.62 -2.11 -14.98
C ALA A 183 5.33 -1.56 -15.60
N ALA A 184 4.16 -2.04 -15.14
CA ALA A 184 2.87 -1.51 -15.55
C ALA A 184 2.71 -0.02 -15.17
N LEU A 185 3.08 0.34 -13.93
CA LEU A 185 3.06 1.73 -13.46
C LEU A 185 3.94 2.64 -14.32
N LEU A 186 5.18 2.24 -14.60
CA LEU A 186 6.12 2.98 -15.44
C LEU A 186 5.60 3.10 -16.88
N GLY A 187 5.02 2.03 -17.43
CA GLY A 187 4.42 2.01 -18.76
C GLY A 187 3.25 2.98 -18.92
N THR A 188 2.45 3.19 -17.86
CA THR A 188 1.39 4.22 -17.87
C THR A 188 1.92 5.65 -17.81
N GLY A 189 3.06 5.85 -17.14
CA GLY A 189 3.72 7.16 -17.04
C GLY A 189 4.31 7.65 -18.36
N LEU A 190 4.64 6.75 -19.29
CA LEU A 190 5.17 7.08 -20.62
C LEU A 190 4.09 7.50 -21.63
N ARG A 191 2.79 7.31 -21.31
CA ARG A 191 1.67 7.57 -22.21
C ARG A 191 0.92 8.89 -21.95
N ARG A 192 1.31 9.65 -20.92
CA ARG A 192 0.72 10.94 -20.53
C ARG A 192 1.74 12.06 -20.72
#